data_AF-A0A6A4ZP90-F1
#
_entry.id   AF-A0A6A4ZP90-F1
#
_cell.length_a   1.000
_cell.length_b   1.000
_cell.length_c   1.000
_cell.angle_alpha   90.00
_cell.angle_beta   90.00
_cell.angle_gamma   90.00
#
_symmetry.space_group_name_H-M   'P 1'
#
loop_
_entity.id
_entity.type
_entity.pdbx_description
1 polymer ?
#
loop_
_entity_poly.entity_id
_entity_poly.type
_entity_poly.pdbx_seq_one_letter_code
_entity_poly.pdbx_strand_id
1 'polypeptide(L)'
;MTDSTTSPYRNAASPAQDDHAKPPPLPSEAYSPQNTISTVVAAKAPSKKAATPNTDDIHVAMMLPTMTTSRHEMTRAGDVAGVTIPEVLCLAWAATLRKYTRQYDVVFGTTVASTEVDNIDWAIAHHGIVPCRVHFDDTQSLAFVFKSMRAGKAMRDNASQYQQWSSRVDLIDTLFIVQNDVDDNALPRVYPALSLPQDDHEYALSLVVRPGKTNIAAHAMYNPSKIPRLQARHMLDEFDHTLSHLVQLTHTAQSTTTASLWSLSPSQSKLIESAMFGPTIPLPFELVHHAFEARAKEFPDLRAIEFEGQWLTYGQLNN
;
A
#
# COMPACT_ATOMS: atom_id res chain seq x y z
N MET A 1 -5.14 21.76 77.14
CA MET A 1 -6.21 22.59 77.74
C MET A 1 -7.28 22.71 76.67
N THR A 2 -8.45 22.08 76.70
CA THR A 2 -9.26 21.30 77.67
C THR A 2 -10.28 20.56 76.77
N ASP A 3 -10.21 19.25 76.59
CA ASP A 3 -10.82 18.18 77.39
C ASP A 3 -12.28 18.41 77.82
N SER A 4 -13.18 17.53 77.35
CA SER A 4 -14.47 17.17 77.97
C SER A 4 -15.04 15.92 77.28
N THR A 5 -14.75 14.78 77.92
CA THR A 5 -15.50 13.51 77.97
C THR A 5 -17.03 13.69 78.06
N THR A 6 -17.88 12.78 77.55
CA THR A 6 -18.41 11.60 78.30
C THR A 6 -19.12 10.61 77.34
N SER A 7 -18.88 9.30 77.52
CA SER A 7 -19.59 8.12 76.94
C SER A 7 -20.87 7.79 77.76
N PRO A 8 -21.59 6.64 77.65
CA PRO A 8 -21.75 5.60 76.61
C PRO A 8 -23.24 5.29 76.28
N TYR A 9 -23.54 4.57 75.19
CA TYR A 9 -24.60 3.54 75.19
C TYR A 9 -24.35 2.52 74.07
N ARG A 10 -24.44 1.25 74.44
CA ARG A 10 -24.15 0.04 73.67
C ARG A 10 -25.49 -0.70 73.50
N ASN A 11 -25.84 -1.07 72.27
CA ASN A 11 -26.60 -2.26 71.84
C ASN A 11 -27.09 -2.01 70.39
N ALA A 12 -26.51 -2.68 69.40
CA ALA A 12 -26.87 -4.02 68.93
C ALA A 12 -28.21 -4.06 68.16
N ALA A 13 -28.13 -4.03 66.83
CA ALA A 13 -29.02 -4.75 65.90
C ALA A 13 -28.53 -4.53 64.45
N SER A 14 -28.12 -5.62 63.79
CA SER A 14 -28.01 -5.68 62.32
C SER A 14 -29.38 -5.46 61.66
N PRO A 15 -29.39 -4.98 60.41
CA PRO A 15 -30.27 -5.61 59.44
C PRO A 15 -29.59 -5.93 58.10
N ALA A 16 -30.21 -6.93 57.48
CA ALA A 16 -29.96 -7.58 56.21
C ALA A 16 -29.50 -6.67 55.05
N GLN A 17 -28.56 -7.22 54.28
CA GLN A 17 -28.18 -6.75 52.95
C GLN A 17 -29.31 -7.03 51.97
N ASP A 18 -29.73 -5.97 51.28
CA ASP A 18 -30.78 -5.97 50.27
C ASP A 18 -30.21 -6.34 48.89
N ASP A 19 -31.04 -7.05 48.14
CA ASP A 19 -30.81 -7.63 46.83
C ASP A 19 -30.48 -6.55 45.77
N HIS A 20 -29.28 -6.61 45.19
CA HIS A 20 -29.00 -5.99 43.89
C HIS A 20 -28.67 -7.06 42.86
N ALA A 21 -29.63 -7.26 41.96
CA ALA A 21 -29.59 -8.12 40.80
C ALA A 21 -28.30 -7.91 39.98
N LYS A 22 -27.55 -9.01 39.83
CA LYS A 22 -26.35 -9.13 39.02
C LYS A 22 -26.76 -9.15 37.53
N PRO A 23 -26.18 -8.34 36.63
CA PRO A 23 -26.45 -8.46 35.21
C PRO A 23 -25.92 -9.80 34.67
N PRO A 24 -26.56 -10.37 33.62
CA PRO A 24 -26.17 -11.68 33.09
C PRO A 24 -24.76 -11.64 32.48
N PRO A 25 -24.00 -12.74 32.52
CA PRO A 25 -22.66 -12.79 31.95
C PRO A 25 -22.74 -12.69 30.42
N LEU A 26 -21.99 -11.75 29.86
CA LEU A 26 -21.73 -11.65 28.42
C LEU A 26 -21.02 -12.93 27.94
N PRO A 27 -21.36 -13.48 26.76
CA PRO A 27 -20.69 -14.65 26.23
C PRO A 27 -19.21 -14.35 25.97
N SER A 28 -18.35 -15.23 26.47
CA SER A 28 -16.91 -15.21 26.23
C SER A 28 -16.61 -15.58 24.78
N GLU A 29 -16.72 -14.62 23.86
CA GLU A 29 -16.08 -14.73 22.55
C GLU A 29 -14.58 -14.48 22.73
N ALA A 30 -13.81 -15.56 22.66
CA ALA A 30 -12.38 -15.50 22.50
C ALA A 30 -12.06 -14.82 21.16
N TYR A 31 -11.85 -13.50 21.21
CA TYR A 31 -11.33 -12.71 20.10
C TYR A 31 -9.87 -13.12 19.87
N SER A 32 -9.67 -14.17 19.06
CA SER A 32 -8.39 -14.37 18.39
C SER A 32 -8.28 -13.29 17.31
N PRO A 33 -7.27 -12.40 17.34
CA PRO A 33 -7.07 -11.47 16.25
C PRO A 33 -6.65 -12.29 15.02
N GLN A 34 -7.59 -12.56 14.13
CA GLN A 34 -7.29 -13.01 12.78
C GLN A 34 -6.62 -11.84 12.06
N ASN A 35 -5.29 -11.77 12.21
CA ASN A 35 -4.43 -10.82 11.54
C ASN A 35 -4.40 -11.19 10.05
N THR A 36 -5.42 -10.76 9.32
CA THR A 36 -5.61 -11.09 7.89
C THR A 36 -4.64 -10.24 7.08
N ILE A 37 -3.49 -10.81 6.75
CA ILE A 37 -2.51 -10.21 5.83
C ILE A 37 -3.17 -10.19 4.45
N SER A 38 -3.52 -9.00 3.97
CA SER A 38 -4.15 -8.85 2.66
C SER A 38 -3.08 -8.79 1.57
N THR A 39 -3.24 -9.71 0.63
CA THR A 39 -2.39 -9.99 -0.52
C THR A 39 -2.50 -8.87 -1.55
N VAL A 40 -1.41 -8.52 -2.27
CA VAL A 40 -1.46 -7.56 -3.39
C VAL A 40 -2.28 -8.11 -4.57
N VAL A 41 -2.39 -9.44 -4.64
CA VAL A 41 -3.13 -10.17 -5.66
C VAL A 41 -4.53 -10.48 -5.11
N ALA A 42 -5.57 -10.11 -5.85
CA ALA A 42 -6.96 -10.40 -5.51
C ALA A 42 -7.18 -11.89 -5.18
N ALA A 43 -8.16 -12.16 -4.31
CA ALA A 43 -8.48 -13.47 -3.73
C ALA A 43 -8.27 -14.66 -4.67
N LYS A 44 -7.48 -15.63 -4.20
CA LYS A 44 -7.15 -16.91 -4.85
C LYS A 44 -8.42 -17.63 -5.30
N ALA A 45 -8.71 -17.63 -6.60
CA ALA A 45 -9.73 -18.51 -7.17
C ALA A 45 -9.25 -19.98 -7.11
N PRO A 46 -10.14 -20.96 -6.90
CA PRO A 46 -9.77 -22.37 -6.86
C PRO A 46 -9.20 -22.80 -8.22
N SER A 47 -7.98 -23.33 -8.18
CA SER A 47 -7.22 -23.76 -9.34
C SER A 47 -7.92 -24.91 -10.09
N LYS A 48 -8.49 -24.59 -11.26
CA LYS A 48 -8.75 -25.61 -12.29
C LYS A 48 -7.44 -25.90 -13.02
N LYS A 49 -7.07 -27.18 -13.10
CA LYS A 49 -5.96 -27.68 -13.95
C LYS A 49 -6.19 -27.19 -15.38
N ALA A 50 -5.43 -26.18 -15.81
CA ALA A 50 -5.32 -25.75 -17.18
C ALA A 50 -3.87 -25.89 -17.64
N ALA A 51 -3.73 -26.15 -18.94
CA ALA A 51 -2.57 -26.69 -19.65
C ALA A 51 -1.22 -26.03 -19.29
N THR A 52 -0.17 -26.87 -19.32
CA THR A 52 1.24 -26.51 -19.14
C THR A 52 1.62 -25.30 -19.99
N PRO A 53 1.95 -24.14 -19.39
CA PRO A 53 2.52 -23.03 -20.14
C PRO A 53 3.98 -23.33 -20.50
N ASN A 54 4.40 -22.84 -21.64
CA ASN A 54 5.75 -23.01 -22.20
C ASN A 54 6.80 -22.44 -21.21
N THR A 55 7.90 -23.16 -21.01
CA THR A 55 8.83 -23.01 -19.87
C THR A 55 9.76 -21.79 -19.96
N ASP A 56 9.73 -21.00 -21.03
CA ASP A 56 10.79 -20.02 -21.32
C ASP A 56 10.53 -18.55 -20.94
N ASP A 57 9.36 -18.14 -20.43
CA ASP A 57 9.09 -16.72 -20.10
C ASP A 57 8.12 -16.54 -18.91
N ILE A 58 8.51 -16.99 -17.71
CA ILE A 58 7.64 -16.88 -16.51
C ILE A 58 7.84 -15.56 -15.76
N HIS A 59 8.96 -14.87 -15.95
CA HIS A 59 9.17 -13.53 -15.41
C HIS A 59 9.78 -12.62 -16.45
N VAL A 60 9.20 -11.44 -16.62
CA VAL A 60 9.67 -10.46 -17.60
C VAL A 60 10.41 -9.35 -16.86
N ALA A 61 11.65 -9.11 -17.26
CA ALA A 61 12.45 -8.04 -16.70
C ALA A 61 11.94 -6.66 -17.16
N MET A 62 11.94 -5.71 -16.23
CA MET A 62 11.67 -4.30 -16.46
C MET A 62 12.72 -3.47 -15.75
N MET A 63 13.24 -2.46 -16.45
CA MET A 63 14.29 -1.60 -15.91
C MET A 63 13.80 -0.15 -15.86
N LEU A 64 14.09 0.51 -14.73
CA LEU A 64 14.15 1.95 -14.59
C LEU A 64 15.64 2.31 -14.52
N PRO A 65 16.25 2.72 -15.65
CA PRO A 65 17.69 2.94 -15.72
C PRO A 65 18.16 4.10 -14.82
N THR A 66 17.30 5.10 -14.61
CA THR A 66 17.56 6.22 -13.73
C THR A 66 16.26 6.60 -13.01
N MET A 67 16.29 6.59 -11.68
CA MET A 67 15.24 7.17 -10.84
C MET A 67 15.31 8.69 -10.84
N THR A 68 14.18 9.36 -10.61
CA THR A 68 14.09 10.82 -10.60
C THR A 68 14.91 11.43 -9.45
N THR A 69 14.98 10.75 -8.31
CA THR A 69 15.75 11.19 -7.15
C THR A 69 17.22 10.78 -7.25
N SER A 70 18.13 11.72 -7.03
CA SER A 70 19.57 11.44 -6.99
C SER A 70 20.01 10.79 -5.68
N ARG A 71 21.16 10.10 -5.68
CA ARG A 71 21.75 9.57 -4.44
C ARG A 71 22.04 10.67 -3.43
N HIS A 72 22.52 11.83 -3.90
CA HIS A 72 22.85 12.97 -3.03
C HIS A 72 21.64 13.52 -2.28
N GLU A 73 20.49 13.65 -2.94
CA GLU A 73 19.26 14.10 -2.30
C GLU A 73 18.78 13.09 -1.25
N MET A 74 18.89 11.80 -1.53
CA MET A 74 18.56 10.75 -0.57
C MET A 74 19.52 10.70 0.62
N THR A 75 20.83 10.85 0.40
CA THR A 75 21.80 10.95 1.50
C THR A 75 21.46 12.13 2.38
N ARG A 76 21.17 13.29 1.79
CA ARG A 76 20.80 14.50 2.53
C ARG A 76 19.50 14.33 3.31
N ALA A 77 18.48 13.72 2.71
CA ALA A 77 17.24 13.35 3.40
C ALA A 77 17.50 12.39 4.55
N GLY A 78 18.40 11.43 4.33
CA GLY A 78 18.94 10.52 5.32
C GLY A 78 19.52 11.25 6.53
N ASP A 79 20.45 12.18 6.28
CA ASP A 79 21.11 12.95 7.33
C ASP A 79 20.13 13.82 8.14
N VAL A 80 19.16 14.44 7.47
CA VAL A 80 18.15 15.31 8.11
C VAL A 80 17.19 14.51 9.00
N ALA A 81 16.72 13.34 8.51
CA ALA A 81 15.80 12.49 9.26
C ALA A 81 16.52 11.48 10.18
N GLY A 82 17.85 11.44 10.14
CA GLY A 82 18.67 10.45 10.84
C GLY A 82 18.36 9.02 10.38
N VAL A 83 18.14 8.79 9.09
CA VAL A 83 17.77 7.52 8.43
C VAL A 83 18.79 7.12 7.36
N THR A 84 18.88 5.83 7.05
CA THR A 84 19.77 5.33 5.99
C THR A 84 19.07 5.25 4.62
N ILE A 85 19.84 5.23 3.54
CA ILE A 85 19.31 5.05 2.17
C ILE A 85 18.41 3.81 2.05
N PRO A 86 18.81 2.62 2.54
CA PRO A 86 17.94 1.44 2.50
C PRO A 86 16.62 1.63 3.27
N GLU A 87 16.62 2.38 4.38
CA GLU A 87 15.40 2.68 5.14
C GLU A 87 14.43 3.55 4.34
N VAL A 88 14.95 4.59 3.67
CA VAL A 88 14.14 5.48 2.81
C VAL A 88 13.54 4.68 1.66
N LEU A 89 14.34 3.85 1.00
CA LEU A 89 13.90 3.00 -0.10
C LEU A 89 12.84 1.97 0.34
N CYS A 90 13.04 1.31 1.49
CA CYS A 90 12.06 0.38 2.05
C CYS A 90 10.74 1.08 2.37
N LEU A 91 10.78 2.26 2.97
CA LEU A 91 9.56 3.00 3.29
C LEU A 91 8.84 3.46 2.03
N ALA A 92 9.57 3.94 1.01
CA ALA A 92 8.99 4.30 -0.27
C ALA A 92 8.28 3.10 -0.92
N TRP A 93 8.90 1.92 -0.91
CA TRP A 93 8.30 0.69 -1.42
C TRP A 93 7.04 0.28 -0.65
N ALA A 94 7.10 0.32 0.68
CA ALA A 94 5.95 0.03 1.54
C ALA A 94 4.77 0.99 1.27
N ALA A 95 5.06 2.29 1.09
CA ALA A 95 4.06 3.31 0.78
C ALA A 95 3.46 3.09 -0.61
N THR A 96 4.26 2.71 -1.61
CA THR A 96 3.76 2.29 -2.93
C THR A 96 2.82 1.11 -2.79
N LEU A 97 3.21 0.05 -2.09
CA LEU A 97 2.33 -1.11 -1.86
C LEU A 97 1.03 -0.74 -1.13
N ARG A 98 1.07 0.17 -0.15
CA ARG A 98 -0.15 0.69 0.49
C ARG A 98 -1.09 1.37 -0.50
N LYS A 99 -0.58 2.14 -1.47
CA LYS A 99 -1.43 2.81 -2.48
C LYS A 99 -2.23 1.80 -3.32
N TYR A 100 -1.64 0.63 -3.59
CA TYR A 100 -2.30 -0.45 -4.36
C TYR A 100 -3.18 -1.35 -3.50
N THR A 101 -2.74 -1.71 -2.29
CA THR A 101 -3.46 -2.64 -1.39
C THR A 101 -4.53 -1.95 -0.55
N ARG A 102 -4.40 -0.62 -0.36
CA ARG A 102 -5.19 0.20 0.57
C ARG A 102 -5.12 -0.27 2.03
N GLN A 103 -4.08 -1.03 2.37
CA GLN A 103 -3.88 -1.54 3.73
C GLN A 103 -2.98 -0.61 4.55
N TYR A 104 -3.33 -0.42 5.81
CA TYR A 104 -2.47 0.27 6.78
C TYR A 104 -1.30 -0.59 7.25
N ASP A 105 -1.40 -1.91 7.10
CA ASP A 105 -0.36 -2.84 7.52
C ASP A 105 0.17 -3.59 6.29
N VAL A 106 1.40 -3.26 5.89
CA VAL A 106 2.02 -3.75 4.65
C VAL A 106 3.16 -4.68 4.99
N VAL A 107 3.17 -5.86 4.36
CA VAL A 107 4.24 -6.85 4.51
C VAL A 107 4.83 -7.18 3.13
N PHE A 108 6.16 -7.18 3.03
CA PHE A 108 6.90 -7.61 1.85
C PHE A 108 8.20 -8.31 2.26
N GLY A 109 8.76 -9.13 1.39
CA GLY A 109 10.03 -9.82 1.64
C GLY A 109 11.21 -8.88 1.45
N THR A 110 12.22 -9.00 2.30
CA THR A 110 13.50 -8.33 2.15
C THR A 110 14.61 -9.23 2.68
N THR A 111 15.86 -8.98 2.34
CA THR A 111 17.00 -9.74 2.89
C THR A 111 17.42 -9.14 4.23
N VAL A 112 17.76 -9.99 5.21
CA VAL A 112 18.20 -9.59 6.57
C VAL A 112 19.35 -8.57 6.51
N ALA A 113 20.25 -8.78 5.57
CA ALA A 113 21.28 -7.83 5.20
C ALA A 113 20.66 -6.67 4.38
N SER A 114 19.69 -5.97 4.96
CA SER A 114 19.27 -4.65 4.47
C SER A 114 20.39 -3.60 4.68
N THR A 115 21.52 -4.01 5.25
CA THR A 115 22.83 -3.37 5.10
C THR A 115 23.42 -3.81 3.77
N GLU A 116 23.50 -2.88 2.82
CA GLU A 116 24.39 -2.87 1.65
C GLU A 116 25.15 -4.18 1.42
N VAL A 117 24.56 -5.12 0.66
CA VAL A 117 25.26 -6.36 0.28
C VAL A 117 25.82 -6.22 -1.12
N ASP A 118 27.04 -6.72 -1.29
CA ASP A 118 27.75 -6.73 -2.58
C ASP A 118 27.13 -7.72 -3.58
N ASN A 119 26.59 -8.85 -3.09
CA ASN A 119 26.01 -9.93 -3.90
C ASN A 119 24.65 -10.43 -3.37
N ILE A 120 23.61 -10.32 -4.21
CA ILE A 120 22.23 -10.74 -3.91
C ILE A 120 22.12 -12.26 -3.77
N ASP A 121 22.73 -13.04 -4.65
CA ASP A 121 22.67 -14.51 -4.61
C ASP A 121 23.30 -15.03 -3.31
N TRP A 122 24.39 -14.39 -2.88
CA TRP A 122 25.01 -14.68 -1.59
C TRP A 122 24.10 -14.27 -0.43
N ALA A 123 23.49 -13.08 -0.48
CA ALA A 123 22.59 -12.59 0.56
C ALA A 123 21.40 -13.53 0.78
N ILE A 124 20.74 -13.94 -0.31
CA ILE A 124 19.59 -14.85 -0.27
C ILE A 124 20.03 -16.23 0.25
N ALA A 125 21.13 -16.78 -0.27
CA ALA A 125 21.61 -18.10 0.12
C ALA A 125 22.09 -18.18 1.59
N HIS A 126 22.65 -17.10 2.14
CA HIS A 126 23.25 -17.11 3.48
C HIS A 126 22.35 -16.52 4.58
N HIS A 127 21.48 -15.56 4.23
CA HIS A 127 20.65 -14.85 5.21
C HIS A 127 19.15 -15.13 5.06
N GLY A 128 18.72 -15.67 3.91
CA GLY A 128 17.31 -15.91 3.63
C GLY A 128 16.50 -14.61 3.44
N ILE A 129 15.25 -14.80 3.00
CA ILE A 129 14.26 -13.73 2.87
C ILE A 129 13.49 -13.63 4.19
N VAL A 130 13.33 -12.41 4.69
CA VAL A 130 12.54 -12.10 5.88
C VAL A 130 11.43 -11.10 5.57
N PRO A 131 10.22 -11.25 6.14
CA PRO A 131 9.20 -10.24 6.04
C PRO A 131 9.64 -8.93 6.71
N CYS A 132 9.37 -7.84 5.99
CA CYS A 132 9.37 -6.48 6.46
C CYS A 132 7.94 -6.00 6.59
N ARG A 133 7.51 -5.73 7.82
CA ARG A 133 6.19 -5.20 8.14
C ARG A 133 6.30 -3.72 8.44
N VAL A 134 5.52 -2.92 7.73
CA VAL A 134 5.41 -1.46 7.94
C VAL A 134 3.96 -1.13 8.22
N HIS A 135 3.72 -0.55 9.39
CA HIS A 135 2.41 -0.05 9.79
C HIS A 135 2.34 1.45 9.53
N PHE A 136 1.31 1.87 8.81
CA PHE A 136 0.99 3.25 8.50
C PHE A 136 -0.20 3.70 9.33
N ASP A 137 -0.11 4.92 9.84
CA ASP A 137 -1.21 5.65 10.48
C ASP A 137 -1.12 7.08 9.97
N ASP A 138 -2.21 7.56 9.37
CA ASP A 138 -2.29 8.86 8.68
C ASP A 138 -2.00 10.05 9.61
N THR A 139 -2.13 9.84 10.93
CA THR A 139 -1.86 10.84 11.97
C THR A 139 -0.40 10.86 12.44
N GLN A 140 0.36 9.78 12.18
CA GLN A 140 1.74 9.66 12.65
C GLN A 140 2.71 10.43 11.78
N SER A 141 3.80 10.91 12.40
CA SER A 141 4.90 11.55 11.69
C SER A 141 5.75 10.52 10.94
N LEU A 142 6.35 10.93 9.82
CA LEU A 142 7.28 10.08 9.07
C LEU A 142 8.45 9.58 9.95
N ALA A 143 8.95 10.43 10.84
CA ALA A 143 10.02 10.08 11.78
C ALA A 143 9.62 8.93 12.73
N PHE A 144 8.35 8.89 13.15
CA PHE A 144 7.85 7.81 13.99
C PHE A 144 7.79 6.48 13.23
N VAL A 145 7.39 6.50 11.96
CA VAL A 145 7.37 5.30 11.11
C VAL A 145 8.79 4.76 10.90
N PHE A 146 9.76 5.63 10.61
CA PHE A 146 11.16 5.22 10.51
C PHE A 146 11.69 4.59 11.81
N LYS A 147 11.37 5.19 12.97
CA LYS A 147 11.74 4.65 14.28
C LYS A 147 11.13 3.26 14.52
N SER A 148 9.86 3.08 14.16
CA SER A 148 9.15 1.81 14.30
C SER A 148 9.75 0.71 13.41
N MET A 149 10.11 1.06 12.17
CA MET A 149 10.78 0.15 11.24
C MET A 149 12.15 -0.33 11.77
N ARG A 150 12.94 0.56 12.39
CA ARG A 150 14.20 0.19 13.04
C ARG A 150 14.03 -0.74 14.22
N ALA A 151 13.05 -0.46 15.09
CA ALA A 151 12.75 -1.33 16.21
C ALA A 151 12.38 -2.74 15.73
N GLY A 152 11.60 -2.83 14.64
CA GLY A 152 11.29 -4.10 13.98
C GLY A 152 12.50 -4.79 13.34
N LYS A 153 13.49 -4.04 12.82
CA LYS A 153 14.76 -4.60 12.31
C LYS A 153 15.63 -5.18 13.44
N ALA A 154 15.84 -4.43 14.52
CA ALA A 154 16.63 -4.89 15.66
C ALA A 154 16.07 -6.16 16.32
N MET A 155 14.74 -6.34 16.28
CA MET A 155 14.09 -7.57 16.75
C MET A 155 14.37 -8.77 15.82
N ARG A 156 14.50 -8.54 14.51
CA ARG A 156 14.79 -9.58 13.50
C ARG A 156 16.23 -10.07 13.57
N ASP A 157 17.20 -9.18 13.86
CA ASP A 157 18.63 -9.51 13.92
C ASP A 157 19.00 -10.50 15.05
N ASN A 158 18.11 -10.74 16.02
CA ASN A 158 18.28 -11.76 17.05
C ASN A 158 18.00 -13.18 16.48
N ALA A 159 19.08 -13.85 16.08
CA ALA A 159 19.14 -14.98 15.16
C ALA A 159 18.43 -16.31 15.52
N SER A 160 17.61 -16.36 16.58
CA SER A 160 16.88 -17.59 16.95
C SER A 160 15.52 -17.75 16.26
N GLN A 161 15.03 -16.74 15.53
CA GLN A 161 13.69 -16.78 14.88
C GLN A 161 13.70 -17.08 13.38
N TYR A 162 14.86 -17.06 12.71
CA TYR A 162 14.95 -17.26 11.25
C TYR A 162 14.41 -18.62 10.78
N GLN A 163 14.68 -19.69 11.53
CA GLN A 163 14.17 -21.03 11.21
C GLN A 163 12.65 -21.17 11.34
N GLN A 164 12.00 -20.29 12.11
CA GLN A 164 10.55 -20.33 12.28
C GLN A 164 9.82 -19.59 11.15
N TRP A 165 10.49 -18.62 10.52
CA TRP A 165 9.92 -17.75 9.49
C TRP A 165 10.07 -18.33 8.08
N SER A 166 11.10 -19.16 7.84
CA SER A 166 11.29 -19.88 6.57
C SER A 166 10.14 -20.85 6.23
N SER A 167 9.28 -21.20 7.20
CA SER A 167 8.08 -22.00 6.99
C SER A 167 6.83 -21.20 6.59
N ARG A 168 6.92 -19.85 6.51
CA ARG A 168 5.80 -18.93 6.25
C ARG A 168 6.01 -18.06 5.00
N VAL A 169 6.79 -18.53 4.04
CA VAL A 169 7.10 -17.81 2.78
C VAL A 169 5.83 -17.56 1.96
N ASP A 170 4.79 -18.39 2.12
CA ASP A 170 3.44 -18.22 1.55
C ASP A 170 2.74 -16.88 1.89
N LEU A 171 3.29 -16.07 2.81
CA LEU A 171 2.73 -14.78 3.25
C LEU A 171 3.33 -13.56 2.52
N ILE A 172 4.24 -13.77 1.57
CA ILE A 172 4.97 -12.70 0.89
C ILE A 172 4.67 -12.74 -0.61
N ASP A 173 4.05 -11.69 -1.14
CA ASP A 173 3.78 -11.57 -2.58
C ASP A 173 4.85 -10.79 -3.35
N THR A 174 5.62 -9.96 -2.65
CA THR A 174 6.60 -9.06 -3.27
C THR A 174 7.92 -9.09 -2.54
N LEU A 175 9.00 -9.02 -3.30
CA LEU A 175 10.37 -9.05 -2.80
C LEU A 175 11.04 -7.70 -3.07
N PHE A 176 11.73 -7.14 -2.08
CA PHE A 176 12.44 -5.87 -2.16
C PHE A 176 13.86 -6.00 -1.63
N ILE A 177 14.84 -5.71 -2.49
CA ILE A 177 16.27 -5.87 -2.20
C ILE A 177 17.01 -4.58 -2.58
N VAL A 178 17.89 -4.13 -1.69
CA VAL A 178 18.82 -3.01 -1.95
C VAL A 178 20.22 -3.59 -2.06
N GLN A 179 20.87 -3.38 -3.20
CA GLN A 179 22.24 -3.86 -3.48
C GLN A 179 23.16 -2.66 -3.68
N ASN A 180 24.25 -2.56 -2.93
CA ASN A 180 25.23 -1.49 -3.12
C ASN A 180 26.25 -1.93 -4.17
N ASP A 181 26.55 -1.07 -5.14
CA ASP A 181 27.52 -1.38 -6.19
C ASP A 181 28.87 -0.78 -5.79
N VAL A 182 29.86 -1.64 -5.55
CA VAL A 182 31.22 -1.22 -5.17
C VAL A 182 32.11 -1.03 -6.41
N ASP A 183 31.73 -1.52 -7.60
CA ASP A 183 32.58 -1.50 -8.80
C ASP A 183 31.85 -1.04 -10.09
N ASP A 184 32.10 0.22 -10.49
CA ASP A 184 31.62 0.85 -11.75
C ASP A 184 32.09 0.14 -13.04
N ASN A 185 33.08 -0.74 -12.96
CA ASN A 185 33.75 -1.35 -14.12
C ASN A 185 33.24 -2.75 -14.48
N ALA A 186 32.32 -3.32 -13.69
CA ALA A 186 31.57 -4.48 -14.13
C ALA A 186 30.51 -3.97 -15.14
N LEU A 187 30.76 -4.22 -16.44
CA LEU A 187 29.79 -4.07 -17.52
C LEU A 187 28.37 -4.45 -17.06
N PRO A 188 27.29 -3.89 -17.67
CA PRO A 188 25.93 -4.31 -17.42
C PRO A 188 25.76 -5.74 -17.92
N ARG A 189 26.28 -6.71 -17.16
CA ARG A 189 25.64 -8.01 -17.08
C ARG A 189 24.29 -7.64 -16.51
N VAL A 190 23.31 -7.50 -17.40
CA VAL A 190 21.91 -7.80 -17.12
C VAL A 190 21.99 -9.11 -16.37
N TYR A 191 22.04 -8.98 -15.05
CA TYR A 191 22.56 -10.04 -14.23
C TYR A 191 21.57 -11.19 -14.40
N PRO A 192 22.04 -12.40 -14.71
CA PRO A 192 21.30 -13.59 -14.31
C PRO A 192 21.17 -13.66 -12.77
N ALA A 193 21.66 -12.70 -11.96
CA ALA A 193 21.41 -12.55 -10.51
C ALA A 193 19.97 -12.13 -10.14
N LEU A 194 19.06 -12.41 -11.05
CA LEU A 194 17.62 -12.40 -10.85
C LEU A 194 17.04 -13.79 -11.17
N SER A 195 17.89 -14.75 -11.57
CA SER A 195 17.75 -16.18 -11.33
C SER A 195 17.83 -16.41 -9.82
N LEU A 196 16.84 -15.87 -9.13
CA LEU A 196 16.41 -16.41 -7.86
C LEU A 196 16.36 -17.94 -8.02
N PRO A 197 16.85 -18.72 -7.04
CA PRO A 197 16.96 -20.16 -7.17
C PRO A 197 15.67 -20.73 -7.76
N GLN A 198 15.82 -21.68 -8.71
CA GLN A 198 14.87 -22.18 -9.72
C GLN A 198 13.42 -22.55 -9.29
N ASP A 199 13.01 -22.24 -8.06
CA ASP A 199 11.65 -22.38 -7.53
C ASP A 199 10.89 -21.03 -7.41
N ASP A 200 11.47 -19.89 -7.81
CA ASP A 200 10.93 -18.55 -7.50
C ASP A 200 9.72 -18.09 -8.36
N HIS A 201 8.79 -19.01 -8.57
CA HIS A 201 7.47 -18.76 -9.19
C HIS A 201 6.47 -18.12 -8.20
N GLU A 202 6.91 -17.74 -7.00
CA GLU A 202 6.03 -17.37 -5.90
C GLU A 202 5.76 -15.86 -5.81
N TYR A 203 6.70 -14.99 -6.17
CA TYR A 203 6.46 -13.54 -6.07
C TYR A 203 5.74 -12.96 -7.30
N ALA A 204 4.76 -12.10 -7.07
CA ALA A 204 4.11 -11.33 -8.13
C ALA A 204 5.08 -10.30 -8.72
N LEU A 205 5.92 -9.69 -7.88
CA LEU A 205 6.90 -8.69 -8.25
C LEU A 205 8.14 -8.75 -7.34
N SER A 206 9.32 -8.82 -7.94
CA SER A 206 10.61 -8.66 -7.27
C SER A 206 11.25 -7.36 -7.73
N LEU A 207 11.71 -6.53 -6.80
CA LEU A 207 12.32 -5.23 -7.04
C LEU A 207 13.72 -5.17 -6.41
N VAL A 208 14.72 -4.95 -7.25
CA VAL A 208 16.12 -4.76 -6.87
C VAL A 208 16.51 -3.31 -7.15
N VAL A 209 16.88 -2.58 -6.12
CA VAL A 209 17.34 -1.19 -6.23
C VAL A 209 18.84 -1.13 -6.00
N ARG A 210 19.54 -0.49 -6.94
CA ARG A 210 20.99 -0.26 -6.88
C ARG A 210 21.26 1.23 -6.77
N PRO A 211 21.69 1.74 -5.60
CA PRO A 211 22.20 3.08 -5.50
C PRO A 211 23.62 3.09 -6.09
N GLY A 212 23.78 3.65 -7.29
CA GLY A 212 25.09 3.90 -7.90
C GLY A 212 25.79 5.12 -7.28
N LYS A 213 26.87 5.61 -7.88
CA LYS A 213 27.60 6.79 -7.35
C LYS A 213 26.81 8.09 -7.46
N THR A 214 26.13 8.29 -8.58
CA THR A 214 25.35 9.51 -8.88
C THR A 214 23.86 9.23 -8.95
N ASN A 215 23.49 8.13 -9.62
CA ASN A 215 22.11 7.77 -9.92
C ASN A 215 21.71 6.48 -9.21
N ILE A 216 20.40 6.28 -9.08
CA ILE A 216 19.81 5.06 -8.55
C ILE A 216 19.10 4.36 -9.71
N ALA A 217 19.39 3.07 -9.86
CA ALA A 217 18.75 2.22 -10.86
C ALA A 217 17.85 1.20 -10.17
N ALA A 218 16.66 0.96 -10.73
CA ALA A 218 15.73 -0.03 -10.21
C ALA A 218 15.44 -1.10 -11.29
N HIS A 219 15.55 -2.36 -10.90
CA HIS A 219 15.32 -3.52 -11.75
C HIS A 219 14.18 -4.32 -11.15
N ALA A 220 13.12 -4.53 -11.91
CA ALA A 220 12.01 -5.36 -11.49
C ALA A 220 11.87 -6.60 -12.36
N MET A 221 11.41 -7.67 -11.72
CA MET A 221 10.84 -8.83 -12.40
C MET A 221 9.42 -9.00 -11.95
N TYR A 222 8.52 -9.19 -12.89
CA TYR A 222 7.12 -9.47 -12.58
C TYR A 222 6.69 -10.79 -13.20
N ASN A 223 5.76 -11.47 -12.52
CA ASN A 223 5.10 -12.66 -13.04
C ASN A 223 3.87 -12.22 -13.86
N PRO A 224 3.85 -12.39 -15.20
CA PRO A 224 2.73 -11.98 -16.05
C PRO A 224 1.45 -12.78 -15.78
N SER A 225 1.55 -13.93 -15.11
CA SER A 225 0.38 -14.72 -14.67
C SER A 225 -0.31 -14.12 -13.44
N LYS A 226 0.39 -13.28 -12.65
CA LYS A 226 -0.15 -12.64 -11.44
C LYS A 226 -0.46 -11.16 -11.65
N ILE A 227 0.41 -10.44 -12.36
CA ILE A 227 0.23 -9.00 -12.64
C ILE A 227 0.52 -8.66 -14.11
N PRO A 228 -0.35 -7.89 -14.79
CA PRO A 228 -0.08 -7.41 -16.14
C PRO A 228 1.14 -6.50 -16.22
N ARG A 229 1.83 -6.52 -17.36
CA ARG A 229 3.01 -5.66 -17.63
C ARG A 229 2.75 -4.18 -17.33
N LEU A 230 1.60 -3.67 -17.75
CA LEU A 230 1.24 -2.28 -17.57
C LEU A 230 1.10 -1.91 -16.08
N GLN A 231 0.52 -2.82 -15.29
CA GLN A 231 0.41 -2.64 -13.84
C GLN A 231 1.79 -2.66 -13.17
N ALA A 232 2.66 -3.61 -13.53
CA ALA A 232 4.04 -3.65 -13.03
C ALA A 232 4.79 -2.34 -13.37
N ARG A 233 4.59 -1.79 -14.58
CA ARG A 233 5.16 -0.50 -14.97
C ARG A 233 4.64 0.65 -14.12
N HIS A 234 3.32 0.73 -13.91
CA HIS A 234 2.73 1.76 -13.05
C HIS A 234 3.18 1.63 -11.60
N MET A 235 3.43 0.42 -11.09
CA MET A 235 3.97 0.23 -9.73
C MET A 235 5.37 0.82 -9.61
N LEU A 236 6.19 0.65 -10.65
CA LEU A 236 7.53 1.22 -10.73
C LEU A 236 7.53 2.75 -10.87
N ASP A 237 6.70 3.30 -11.74
CA ASP A 237 6.57 4.76 -11.89
C ASP A 237 6.01 5.39 -10.59
N GLU A 238 5.09 4.70 -9.91
CA GLU A 238 4.56 5.12 -8.61
C GLU A 238 5.62 5.03 -7.50
N PHE A 239 6.49 4.01 -7.53
CA PHE A 239 7.62 3.90 -6.61
C PHE A 239 8.60 5.05 -6.76
N ASP A 240 8.98 5.39 -7.99
CA ASP A 240 9.87 6.52 -8.27
C ASP A 240 9.27 7.87 -7.81
N HIS A 241 7.98 8.08 -8.07
CA HIS A 241 7.28 9.27 -7.59
C HIS A 241 7.19 9.30 -6.06
N THR A 242 6.84 8.18 -5.43
CA THR A 242 6.71 8.07 -3.97
C THR A 242 8.04 8.32 -3.27
N LEU A 243 9.14 7.82 -3.83
CA LEU A 243 10.49 8.08 -3.33
C LEU A 243 10.85 9.56 -3.41
N SER A 244 10.63 10.17 -4.57
CA SER A 244 10.89 11.61 -4.79
C SER A 244 10.08 12.48 -3.82
N HIS A 245 8.80 12.13 -3.66
CA HIS A 245 7.89 12.82 -2.74
C HIS A 245 8.35 12.64 -1.28
N LEU A 246 8.71 11.42 -0.87
CA LEU A 246 9.21 11.14 0.47
C LEU A 246 10.46 11.98 0.80
N VAL A 247 11.42 12.05 -0.12
CA VAL A 247 12.64 12.86 0.03
C VAL A 247 12.30 14.35 0.17
N GLN A 248 11.41 14.88 -0.68
CA GLN A 248 10.97 16.27 -0.56
C GLN A 248 10.30 16.58 0.79
N LEU A 249 9.50 15.65 1.31
CA LEU A 249 8.83 15.79 2.61
C LEU A 249 9.81 15.80 3.79
N THR A 250 10.90 15.04 3.71
CA THR A 250 11.95 15.09 4.74
C THR A 250 12.65 16.46 4.81
N HIS A 251 12.67 17.22 3.71
CA HIS A 251 13.28 18.54 3.66
C HIS A 251 12.35 19.68 4.13
N THR A 252 11.04 19.50 4.08
CA THR A 252 10.08 20.62 4.13
C THR A 252 9.49 20.91 5.52
N ALA A 253 9.42 19.95 6.45
CA ALA A 253 9.15 20.21 7.89
C ALA A 253 9.23 18.93 8.75
N GLN A 254 9.54 19.07 10.04
CA GLN A 254 9.51 17.98 11.05
C GLN A 254 8.11 17.45 11.39
N SER A 255 7.03 18.14 10.98
CA SER A 255 5.65 17.79 11.32
C SER A 255 4.87 17.12 10.18
N THR A 256 5.55 16.63 9.15
CA THR A 256 4.90 15.92 8.05
C THR A 256 4.36 14.58 8.50
N THR A 257 3.06 14.36 8.29
CA THR A 257 2.39 13.10 8.59
C THR A 257 2.42 12.15 7.40
N THR A 258 2.21 10.86 7.64
CA THR A 258 2.15 9.85 6.55
C THR A 258 1.03 10.14 5.55
N ALA A 259 -0.03 10.87 5.93
CA ALA A 259 -1.11 11.29 5.05
C ALA A 259 -0.64 12.01 3.77
N SER A 260 0.48 12.73 3.86
CA SER A 260 1.08 13.44 2.73
C SER A 260 1.67 12.52 1.65
N LEU A 261 1.98 11.25 1.97
CA LEU A 261 2.54 10.29 1.01
C LEU A 261 1.53 9.78 -0.01
N TRP A 262 0.23 10.05 0.18
CA TRP A 262 -0.84 9.45 -0.63
C TRP A 262 -1.13 10.19 -1.94
N SER A 263 -0.31 11.18 -2.29
CA SER A 263 -0.28 11.74 -3.65
C SER A 263 0.09 10.68 -4.67
N LEU A 264 -0.68 10.56 -5.74
CA LEU A 264 -0.42 9.65 -6.85
C LEU A 264 0.59 10.25 -7.83
N SER A 265 1.31 9.39 -8.56
CA SER A 265 2.17 9.82 -9.65
C SER A 265 1.37 10.52 -10.76
N PRO A 266 2.00 11.47 -11.48
CA PRO A 266 1.36 12.13 -12.62
C PRO A 266 0.87 11.17 -13.70
N SER A 267 1.54 10.03 -13.90
CA SER A 267 1.12 9.00 -14.84
C SER A 267 -0.17 8.32 -14.40
N GLN A 268 -0.31 7.97 -13.12
CA GLN A 268 -1.54 7.43 -12.57
C GLN A 268 -2.69 8.43 -12.57
N SER A 269 -2.45 9.67 -12.14
CA SER A 269 -3.47 10.72 -12.12
C SER A 269 -4.03 10.98 -13.52
N LYS A 270 -3.16 11.09 -14.53
CA LYS A 270 -3.58 11.25 -15.94
C LYS A 270 -4.39 10.08 -16.46
N LEU A 271 -4.00 8.85 -16.10
CA LEU A 271 -4.76 7.66 -16.48
C LEU A 271 -6.17 7.70 -15.88
N ILE A 272 -6.27 7.99 -14.58
CA ILE A 272 -7.54 8.11 -13.86
C ILE A 272 -8.41 9.21 -14.48
N GLU A 273 -7.85 10.39 -14.72
CA GLU A 273 -8.56 11.50 -15.36
C GLU A 273 -9.07 11.12 -16.76
N SER A 274 -8.22 10.48 -17.58
CA SER A 274 -8.61 10.04 -18.93
C SER A 274 -9.68 8.96 -18.96
N ALA A 275 -9.79 8.16 -17.89
CA ALA A 275 -10.76 7.07 -17.78
C ALA A 275 -12.08 7.49 -17.12
N MET A 276 -12.08 8.57 -16.32
CA MET A 276 -13.27 9.03 -15.58
C MET A 276 -14.12 10.04 -16.35
N PHE A 277 -13.51 10.83 -17.24
CA PHE A 277 -14.22 11.89 -17.96
C PHE A 277 -14.43 11.53 -19.43
N GLY A 278 -15.69 11.55 -19.87
CA GLY A 278 -16.05 11.51 -21.29
C GLY A 278 -15.83 12.86 -21.98
N PRO A 279 -16.07 12.94 -23.30
CA PRO A 279 -16.01 14.21 -24.01
C PRO A 279 -17.02 15.21 -23.41
N THR A 280 -16.57 16.42 -23.10
CA THR A 280 -17.46 17.52 -22.72
C THR A 280 -18.24 17.96 -23.95
N ILE A 281 -19.53 17.63 -23.99
CA ILE A 281 -20.42 18.05 -25.07
C ILE A 281 -21.17 19.30 -24.60
N PRO A 282 -21.14 20.41 -25.35
CA PRO A 282 -21.97 21.57 -25.02
C PRO A 282 -23.43 21.16 -25.06
N LEU A 283 -24.17 21.47 -23.99
CA LEU A 283 -25.59 21.20 -23.95
C LEU A 283 -26.30 22.14 -24.94
N PRO A 284 -27.13 21.62 -25.86
CA PRO A 284 -27.83 22.46 -26.84
C PRO A 284 -28.84 23.40 -26.18
N PHE A 285 -29.24 23.08 -24.95
CA PHE A 285 -30.21 23.85 -24.17
C PHE A 285 -29.74 23.98 -22.72
N GLU A 286 -29.93 25.16 -22.14
CA GLU A 286 -29.63 25.43 -20.73
C GLU A 286 -30.67 24.79 -19.78
N LEU A 287 -31.94 24.78 -20.19
CA LEU A 287 -33.06 24.28 -19.40
C LEU A 287 -33.76 23.13 -20.14
N VAL A 288 -34.25 22.15 -19.39
CA VAL A 288 -34.94 20.97 -19.95
C VAL A 288 -36.16 21.36 -20.78
N HIS A 289 -36.91 22.39 -20.36
CA HIS A 289 -38.09 22.82 -21.10
C HIS A 289 -37.76 23.51 -22.44
N HIS A 290 -36.59 24.13 -22.61
CA HIS A 290 -36.19 24.66 -23.92
C HIS A 290 -36.04 23.55 -24.97
N ALA A 291 -35.52 22.39 -24.57
CA ALA A 291 -35.47 21.22 -25.44
C ALA A 291 -36.88 20.72 -25.81
N PHE A 292 -37.80 20.78 -24.85
CA PHE A 292 -39.20 20.42 -25.05
C PHE A 292 -39.92 21.40 -26.00
N GLU A 293 -39.79 22.70 -25.78
CA GLU A 293 -40.37 23.77 -26.62
C GLU A 293 -39.84 23.71 -28.06
N ALA A 294 -38.55 23.48 -28.24
CA ALA A 294 -37.95 23.31 -29.57
C ALA A 294 -38.58 22.12 -30.30
N ARG A 295 -38.73 20.98 -29.60
CA ARG A 295 -39.36 19.78 -30.15
C ARG A 295 -40.86 19.96 -30.41
N ALA A 296 -41.55 20.75 -29.58
CA ALA A 296 -42.97 21.07 -29.77
C ALA A 296 -43.22 22.00 -30.96
N LYS A 297 -42.28 22.91 -31.26
CA LYS A 297 -42.32 23.74 -32.47
C LYS A 297 -42.04 22.94 -33.74
N GLU A 298 -41.09 22.01 -33.68
CA GLU A 298 -40.70 21.20 -34.85
C GLU A 298 -41.72 20.09 -35.15
N PHE A 299 -42.33 19.49 -34.11
CA PHE A 299 -43.27 18.38 -34.25
C PHE A 299 -44.52 18.56 -33.37
N PRO A 300 -45.42 19.51 -33.71
CA PRO A 300 -46.58 19.84 -32.87
C PRO A 300 -47.60 18.71 -32.74
N ASP A 301 -47.71 17.84 -33.76
CA ASP A 301 -48.72 16.78 -33.84
C ASP A 301 -48.27 15.45 -33.23
N LEU A 302 -47.01 15.32 -32.81
CA LEU A 302 -46.51 14.12 -32.15
C LEU A 302 -47.12 13.98 -30.75
N ARG A 303 -47.45 12.75 -30.35
CA ARG A 303 -47.92 12.44 -28.99
C ARG A 303 -46.78 12.67 -27.99
N ALA A 304 -47.02 13.50 -26.98
CA ALA A 304 -46.05 13.84 -25.94
C ALA A 304 -46.31 13.08 -24.64
N ILE A 305 -47.58 13.01 -24.22
CA ILE A 305 -48.03 12.32 -23.01
C ILE A 305 -49.25 11.47 -23.34
N GLU A 306 -49.34 10.28 -22.76
CA GLU A 306 -50.48 9.38 -22.84
C GLU A 306 -50.88 8.93 -21.43
N PHE A 307 -52.18 8.97 -21.15
CA PHE A 307 -52.77 8.47 -19.92
C PHE A 307 -54.14 7.86 -20.22
N GLU A 308 -54.35 6.61 -19.81
CA GLU A 308 -55.63 5.87 -19.96
C GLU A 308 -56.24 5.93 -21.38
N GLY A 309 -55.41 5.82 -22.42
CA GLY A 309 -55.85 5.83 -23.82
C GLY A 309 -56.21 7.22 -24.37
N GLN A 310 -56.10 8.27 -23.55
CA GLN A 310 -56.08 9.66 -24.01
C GLN A 310 -54.64 10.13 -24.18
N TRP A 311 -54.39 10.98 -25.18
CA TRP A 311 -53.06 11.55 -25.42
C TRP A 311 -53.13 13.05 -25.64
N LEU A 312 -52.06 13.74 -25.23
CA LEU A 312 -51.80 15.13 -25.57
C LEU A 312 -50.61 15.20 -26.53
N THR A 313 -50.72 16.02 -27.57
CA THR A 313 -49.59 16.27 -28.48
C THR A 313 -48.60 17.25 -27.88
N TYR A 314 -47.38 17.31 -28.41
CA TYR A 314 -46.38 18.29 -27.97
C TYR A 314 -46.90 19.73 -28.10
N GLY A 315 -47.64 20.06 -29.18
CA GLY A 315 -48.24 21.38 -29.36
C GLY A 315 -49.35 21.69 -28.35
N GLN A 316 -50.14 20.69 -27.95
CA GLN A 316 -51.18 20.85 -26.93
C GLN A 316 -50.61 20.99 -25.52
N LEU A 317 -49.51 20.29 -25.21
CA LEU A 317 -48.88 20.31 -23.90
C LEU A 317 -48.00 21.57 -23.67
N ASN A 318 -47.52 22.18 -24.75
CA ASN A 318 -46.68 23.37 -24.69
C ASN A 318 -47.45 24.70 -24.60
N ASN A 319 -48.75 24.70 -24.93
CA ASN A 319 -49.63 25.87 -24.87
C ASN A 319 -50.24 26.05 -23.48
#